data_AF-A0A2V8U6P8-F1
#
_entry.id   AF-A0A2V8U6P8-F1
#
_cell.length_a   1.000
_cell.length_b   1.000
_cell.length_c   1.000
_cell.angle_alpha   90.00
_cell.angle_beta   90.00
_cell.angle_gamma   90.00
#
_symmetry.space_group_name_H-M   'P 1'
#
loop_
_entity.id
_entity.type
_entity.pdbx_description
1 polymer ?
#
loop_
_entity_poly.entity_id
_entity_poly.type
_entity_poly.pdbx_seq_one_letter_code
_entity_poly.pdbx_strand_id
1 'polypeptide(L)'
;MVRAIPAAVERAAENLLSQQDARGYWCAELTADTTLESDYILLQLWMHPPHNGVWNPPTMRLVQKAAQSILARQLPDGGFNIY
;
A
#
# COMPACT_ATOMS: atom_id res chain seq x y z
N MET A 1 -4.79 -32.79 22.31
CA MET A 1 -3.97 -31.56 22.30
C MET A 1 -2.65 -31.71 21.53
N VAL A 2 -1.97 -32.88 21.56
CA VAL A 2 -0.61 -33.08 20.98
C VAL A 2 -0.53 -33.05 19.43
N ARG A 3 -1.64 -33.21 18.69
CA ARG A 3 -1.65 -33.20 17.20
C ARG A 3 -1.98 -31.85 16.55
N ALA A 4 -2.40 -30.85 17.32
CA ALA A 4 -2.86 -29.57 16.78
C ALA A 4 -1.71 -28.73 16.21
N ILE A 5 -0.53 -28.78 16.86
CA ILE A 5 0.64 -28.00 16.44
C ILE A 5 1.22 -28.52 15.11
N PRO A 6 1.52 -29.83 14.93
CA PRO A 6 2.02 -30.34 13.66
C PRO A 6 1.09 -30.03 12.48
N ALA A 7 -0.21 -30.23 12.66
CA ALA A 7 -1.19 -29.93 11.63
C ALA A 7 -1.29 -28.42 11.31
N ALA A 8 -1.07 -27.54 12.29
CA ALA A 8 -1.01 -26.10 12.04
C ALA A 8 0.26 -25.71 11.26
N VAL A 9 1.39 -26.34 11.58
CA VAL A 9 2.66 -26.13 10.86
C VAL A 9 2.54 -26.57 9.40
N GLU A 10 1.98 -27.75 9.14
CA GLU A 10 1.77 -28.27 7.78
C GLU A 10 0.92 -27.31 6.95
N ARG A 11 -0.24 -26.89 7.45
CA ARG A 11 -1.11 -25.93 6.73
C ARG A 11 -0.43 -24.58 6.50
N ALA A 12 0.34 -24.09 7.47
CA ALA A 12 1.04 -22.81 7.33
C ALA A 12 2.15 -22.90 6.26
N ALA A 13 2.90 -24.01 6.25
CA ALA A 13 3.94 -24.26 5.25
C ALA A 13 3.35 -24.42 3.85
N GLU A 14 2.27 -25.19 3.68
CA GLU A 14 1.55 -25.34 2.41
C GLU A 14 1.06 -23.99 1.89
N ASN A 15 0.42 -23.18 2.74
CA ASN A 15 -0.07 -21.86 2.36
C ASN A 15 1.08 -20.92 1.97
N LEU A 16 2.19 -20.93 2.72
CA LEU A 16 3.34 -20.09 2.40
C LEU A 16 3.95 -20.52 1.06
N LEU A 17 4.19 -21.81 0.84
CA LEU A 17 4.71 -22.33 -0.43
C LEU A 17 3.78 -22.05 -1.61
N SER A 18 2.46 -22.05 -1.41
CA SER A 18 1.49 -21.73 -2.45
C SER A 18 1.56 -20.27 -2.95
N GLN A 19 2.13 -19.37 -2.15
CA GLN A 19 2.33 -17.95 -2.49
C GLN A 19 3.70 -17.66 -3.11
N GLN A 20 4.58 -18.68 -3.25
CA GLN A 20 5.90 -18.49 -3.85
C GLN A 20 5.76 -18.24 -5.35
N ASP A 21 6.41 -17.19 -5.86
CA ASP A 21 6.56 -16.98 -7.30
C ASP A 21 7.38 -18.15 -7.90
N ALA A 22 7.09 -18.53 -9.15
CA ALA A 22 7.80 -19.61 -9.83
C ALA A 22 9.33 -19.41 -9.91
N ARG A 23 9.81 -18.17 -9.76
CA ARG A 23 11.25 -17.84 -9.69
C ARG A 23 11.87 -18.04 -8.30
N GLY A 24 11.08 -18.42 -7.30
CA GLY A 24 11.55 -18.83 -5.97
C GLY A 24 11.46 -17.76 -4.87
N TYR A 25 10.87 -16.58 -5.13
CA TYR A 25 10.73 -15.52 -4.13
C TYR A 25 9.29 -15.37 -3.63
N TRP A 26 9.10 -14.63 -2.54
CA TRP A 26 7.79 -14.18 -2.05
C TRP A 26 7.64 -12.68 -2.22
N CYS A 27 6.47 -12.23 -2.65
CA CYS A 27 6.11 -10.82 -2.73
C CYS A 27 4.80 -10.61 -1.97
N ALA A 28 4.81 -9.65 -1.06
CA ALA A 28 3.66 -9.26 -0.27
C ALA A 28 3.61 -7.73 -0.20
N GLU A 29 2.46 -7.21 0.18
CA GLU A 29 2.27 -5.79 0.40
C GLU A 29 3.12 -5.33 1.59
N LEU A 30 3.94 -4.30 1.37
CA LEU A 30 4.66 -3.60 2.43
C LEU A 30 3.83 -2.40 2.86
N THR A 31 3.14 -2.53 3.98
CA THR A 31 2.29 -1.45 4.53
C THR A 31 3.12 -0.46 5.34
N ALA A 32 2.75 0.81 5.27
CA ALA A 32 3.27 1.90 6.07
C ALA A 32 2.15 2.93 6.34
N ASP A 33 2.51 4.07 6.93
CA ASP A 33 1.62 5.22 7.03
C ASP A 33 1.28 5.84 5.64
N THR A 34 0.60 6.98 5.65
CA THR A 34 0.17 7.68 4.42
C THR A 34 1.21 8.64 3.83
N THR A 35 2.44 8.64 4.37
CA THR A 35 3.48 9.59 3.93
C THR A 35 3.93 9.31 2.51
N LEU A 36 4.08 8.04 2.10
CA LEU A 36 4.49 7.69 0.74
C LEU A 36 3.49 8.17 -0.32
N GLU A 37 2.18 8.03 -0.07
CA GLU A 37 1.16 8.58 -0.96
C GLU A 37 1.19 10.12 -0.99
N SER A 38 1.41 10.76 0.16
CA SER A 38 1.48 12.22 0.27
C SER A 38 2.69 12.79 -0.47
N ASP A 39 3.87 12.19 -0.27
CA ASP A 39 5.11 12.55 -0.94
C ASP A 39 5.01 12.33 -2.45
N TYR A 40 4.34 11.25 -2.88
CA TYR A 40 4.09 11.03 -4.30
C TYR A 40 3.25 12.15 -4.92
N ILE A 41 2.15 12.57 -4.27
CA ILE A 41 1.29 13.67 -4.75
C ILE A 41 2.11 14.97 -4.82
N LEU A 42 2.90 15.27 -3.78
CA LEU A 42 3.75 16.46 -3.75
C LEU A 42 4.79 16.45 -4.87
N LEU A 43 5.43 15.29 -5.12
CA LEU A 43 6.36 15.11 -6.23
C LEU A 43 5.68 15.35 -7.58
N GLN A 44 4.47 14.82 -7.79
CA GLN A 44 3.73 15.05 -9.03
C GLN A 44 3.37 16.54 -9.23
N LEU A 45 3.03 17.25 -8.15
CA LEU A 45 2.77 18.68 -8.20
C LEU A 45 4.03 19.46 -8.61
N TRP A 46 5.19 19.06 -8.10
CA TRP A 46 6.47 19.68 -8.47
C TRP A 46 6.87 19.42 -9.92
N MET A 47 6.74 18.18 -10.39
CA MET A 47 7.14 17.79 -11.76
C MET A 47 6.18 18.32 -12.83
N HIS A 48 4.90 18.45 -12.48
CA HIS A 48 3.83 18.82 -13.40
C HIS A 48 2.96 19.90 -12.76
N PRO A 49 3.49 21.12 -12.59
CA PRO A 49 2.77 22.19 -11.91
C PRO A 49 1.50 22.59 -12.66
N PRO A 50 0.52 23.20 -11.97
CA PRO A 50 -0.71 23.64 -12.62
C PRO A 50 -0.44 24.68 -13.71
N HIS A 51 -1.10 24.54 -14.85
CA HIS A 51 -1.08 25.54 -15.93
C HIS A 51 -2.44 26.23 -15.99
N ASN A 52 -2.46 27.57 -15.95
CA ASN A 52 -3.69 28.37 -15.91
C ASN A 52 -4.66 27.94 -14.80
N GLY A 53 -4.14 27.58 -13.62
CA GLY A 53 -4.93 27.14 -12.47
C GLY A 53 -5.46 25.71 -12.56
N VAL A 54 -5.20 24.98 -13.65
CA VAL A 54 -5.62 23.58 -13.81
C VAL A 54 -4.44 22.66 -13.57
N TRP A 55 -4.60 21.73 -12.63
CA TRP A 55 -3.62 20.67 -12.38
C TRP A 55 -4.05 19.37 -13.05
N ASN A 56 -3.28 18.89 -14.02
CA ASN A 56 -3.57 17.65 -14.75
C ASN A 56 -2.27 16.91 -15.14
N PRO A 57 -1.54 16.32 -14.17
CA PRO A 57 -0.35 15.55 -14.47
C PRO A 57 -0.69 14.30 -15.29
N PRO A 58 0.26 13.75 -16.08
CA PRO A 58 0.07 12.48 -16.79
C PRO A 58 -0.32 11.31 -15.87
N THR A 59 -0.01 11.43 -14.58
CA THR A 59 -0.24 10.47 -13.52
C THR A 59 -1.51 10.74 -12.71
N MET A 60 -2.44 11.59 -13.18
CA MET A 60 -3.63 12.00 -12.41
C MET A 60 -4.41 10.80 -11.83
N ARG A 61 -4.52 9.69 -12.57
CA ARG A 61 -5.14 8.45 -12.07
C ARG A 61 -4.45 7.89 -10.81
N LEU A 62 -3.12 7.94 -10.76
CA LEU A 62 -2.35 7.48 -9.60
C LEU A 62 -2.44 8.48 -8.45
N VAL A 63 -2.44 9.78 -8.73
CA VAL A 63 -2.70 10.84 -7.72
C VAL A 63 -4.07 10.63 -7.06
N GLN A 64 -5.12 10.34 -7.84
CA GLN A 64 -6.44 10.05 -7.31
C GLN A 64 -6.47 8.79 -6.46
N LYS A 65 -5.77 7.73 -6.88
CA LYS A 65 -5.63 6.49 -6.09
C LYS A 65 -4.91 6.76 -4.76
N ALA A 66 -3.83 7.53 -4.79
CA ALA A 66 -3.07 7.94 -3.60
C ALA A 66 -3.95 8.76 -2.64
N ALA A 67 -4.69 9.75 -3.14
CA ALA A 67 -5.60 10.56 -2.34
C ALA A 67 -6.72 9.72 -1.67
N GLN A 68 -7.28 8.74 -2.39
CA GLN A 68 -8.25 7.80 -1.83
C GLN A 68 -7.64 6.93 -0.72
N SER A 69 -6.41 6.44 -0.92
CA SER A 69 -5.67 5.67 0.08
C SER A 69 -5.44 6.49 1.37
N ILE A 70 -5.04 7.76 1.22
CA ILE A 70 -4.88 8.70 2.34
C ILE A 70 -6.20 8.83 3.09
N LEU A 71 -7.27 9.25 2.41
CA LEU A 71 -8.57 9.51 3.04
C LEU A 71 -9.18 8.27 3.72
N ALA A 72 -8.93 7.07 3.19
CA ALA A 72 -9.39 5.82 3.81
C ALA A 72 -8.71 5.51 5.15
N ARG A 73 -7.55 6.12 5.44
CA ARG A 73 -6.77 5.94 6.68
C ARG A 73 -6.89 7.13 7.64
N GLN A 74 -7.75 8.11 7.33
CA GLN A 74 -8.01 9.23 8.23
C GLN A 74 -8.78 8.76 9.47
N LEU A 75 -8.33 9.19 10.65
CA LEU A 75 -8.97 8.90 11.93
C LEU A 75 -10.23 9.76 12.15
N PRO A 76 -11.13 9.38 13.07
CA PRO A 76 -12.35 10.15 13.35
C PRO A 76 -12.11 11.60 13.80
N ASP A 77 -10.94 11.90 14.37
CA ASP A 77 -10.52 13.24 14.78
C ASP A 77 -9.83 14.04 13.65
N GLY A 78 -9.69 13.44 12.47
CA GLY A 78 -9.04 14.02 11.30
C GLY A 78 -7.54 13.74 11.19
N GLY A 79 -6.94 13.07 12.18
CA GLY A 79 -5.51 12.73 12.19
C GLY A 79 -5.16 11.49 11.35
N PHE A 80 -3.86 11.13 11.36
CA PHE A 80 -3.31 9.95 10.69
C PHE A 80 -2.31 9.25 11.60
N ASN A 81 -2.28 7.92 11.56
CA ASN A 81 -1.28 7.13 12.29
C ASN A 81 0.07 7.11 11.55
N ILE A 82 1.13 6.82 12.31
CA ILE A 82 2.48 6.53 11.81
C ILE A 82 2.78 5.02 11.79
N TYR A 83 1.73 4.19 11.92
CA TYR A 83 1.77 2.73 12.03
C TYR A 83 0.51 2.09 11.46
#